data_AF-A0A9D8FH94-F1
#
_entry.id   AF-A0A9D8FH94-F1
#
_cell.length_a   1.000
_cell.length_b   1.000
_cell.length_c   1.000
_cell.angle_alpha   90.00
_cell.angle_beta   90.00
_cell.angle_gamma   90.00
#
_symmetry.space_group_name_H-M   'P 1'
#
loop_
_entity.id
_entity.type
_entity.pdbx_description
1 polymer ?
#
loop_
_entity_poly.entity_id
_entity_poly.type
_entity_poly.pdbx_seq_one_letter_code
_entity_poly.pdbx_strand_id
1 'polypeptide(L)'
;MRSESHNTLNFLPHLRLLAGFRTQQDAADYFEVHRRTWNRWEKSGKIKRHVREMLKIKAGYLPFSDWHEFRFNDGMLWTPQNYGLSPNVIESLPLLLQSARDTNGYDEFVKARKLES
;
A
#
# COMPACT_ATOMS: atom_id res chain seq x y z
N MET A 1 -25.04 11.18 28.50
CA MET A 1 -24.85 10.38 27.28
C MET A 1 -23.44 9.81 27.28
N ARG A 2 -23.29 8.48 27.36
CA ARG A 2 -21.98 7.83 27.21
C ARG A 2 -21.64 7.84 25.72
N SER A 3 -20.50 8.44 25.37
CA SER A 3 -19.93 8.40 24.03
C SER A 3 -19.77 6.93 23.61
N GLU A 4 -20.57 6.46 22.66
CA GLU A 4 -20.36 5.18 22.01
C GLU A 4 -19.00 5.24 21.30
N SER A 5 -18.00 4.59 21.89
CA SER A 5 -16.71 4.42 21.21
C SER A 5 -17.00 3.62 19.94
N HIS A 6 -16.90 4.25 18.78
CA HIS A 6 -16.89 3.56 17.49
C HIS A 6 -15.81 2.47 17.57
N ASN A 7 -16.27 1.24 17.74
CA ASN A 7 -15.44 0.05 17.82
C ASN A 7 -14.91 -0.16 16.41
N THR A 8 -13.86 0.59 16.08
CA THR A 8 -13.32 0.67 14.73
C THR A 8 -12.73 -0.70 14.45
N LEU A 9 -13.40 -1.50 13.62
CA LEU A 9 -12.97 -2.85 13.29
C LEU A 9 -11.50 -2.79 12.87
N ASN A 10 -10.62 -3.53 13.54
CA ASN A 10 -9.23 -3.58 13.11
C ASN A 10 -9.13 -4.43 11.83
N PHE A 11 -8.96 -3.76 10.70
CA PHE A 11 -8.82 -4.40 9.39
C PHE A 11 -7.44 -5.04 9.16
N LEU A 12 -6.48 -4.84 10.05
CA LEU A 12 -5.10 -5.29 9.84
C LEU A 12 -4.96 -6.81 9.67
N PRO A 13 -5.65 -7.68 10.45
CA PRO A 13 -5.58 -9.13 10.23
C PRO A 13 -6.12 -9.54 8.85
N HIS A 14 -7.17 -8.87 8.35
CA HIS A 14 -7.72 -9.12 7.02
C HIS A 14 -6.75 -8.66 5.94
N LEU A 15 -6.18 -7.47 6.09
CA LEU A 15 -5.21 -6.91 5.15
C LEU A 15 -3.95 -7.78 5.06
N ARG A 16 -3.49 -8.37 6.16
CA ARG A 16 -2.39 -9.35 6.18
C ARG A 16 -2.70 -10.57 5.31
N LEU A 17 -3.90 -11.13 5.45
CA LEU A 17 -4.33 -12.30 4.67
C LEU A 17 -4.43 -11.98 3.19
N LEU A 18 -5.01 -10.83 2.83
CA LEU A 18 -5.09 -10.36 1.45
C LEU A 18 -3.71 -10.12 0.83
N ALA A 19 -2.75 -9.66 1.64
CA ALA A 19 -1.35 -9.50 1.25
C ALA A 19 -0.58 -10.83 1.09
N GLY A 20 -1.25 -11.98 1.28
CA GLY A 20 -0.67 -13.31 1.09
C GLY A 20 0.05 -13.90 2.31
N PHE A 21 0.09 -13.20 3.43
CA PHE A 21 0.74 -13.69 4.65
C PHE A 21 -0.24 -14.54 5.46
N ARG A 22 -0.03 -15.85 5.52
CA ARG A 22 -0.96 -16.79 6.17
C ARG A 22 -0.84 -16.74 7.70
N THR A 23 0.37 -16.53 8.21
CA THR A 23 0.62 -16.41 9.64
C THR A 23 1.07 -15.00 10.04
N GLN A 24 0.93 -14.67 11.34
CA GLN A 24 1.54 -13.45 11.91
C GLN A 24 3.06 -13.48 11.83
N GLN A 25 3.67 -14.67 11.84
CA GLN A 25 5.11 -14.84 11.76
C GLN A 25 5.60 -14.47 10.36
N ASP A 26 4.94 -14.94 9.29
CA ASP A 26 5.31 -14.63 7.90
C ASP A 26 5.37 -13.11 7.66
N ALA A 27 4.38 -12.39 8.19
CA ALA A 27 4.31 -10.94 8.07
C ALA A 27 5.38 -10.26 8.95
N ALA A 28 5.62 -10.78 10.16
CA ALA A 28 6.65 -10.25 11.04
C ALA A 28 8.06 -10.39 10.42
N ASP A 29 8.34 -11.55 9.80
CA ASP A 29 9.60 -11.82 9.11
C ASP A 29 9.79 -10.92 7.89
N TYR A 30 8.75 -10.77 7.06
CA TYR A 30 8.80 -9.90 5.88
C TYR A 30 9.08 -8.42 6.23
N PHE A 31 8.56 -7.95 7.36
CA PHE A 31 8.75 -6.57 7.83
C PHE A 31 9.89 -6.43 8.85
N GLU A 32 10.69 -7.48 9.05
CA GLU A 32 11.85 -7.51 9.95
C GLU A 32 11.53 -7.01 11.37
N VAL A 33 10.37 -7.40 11.88
CA VAL A 33 9.93 -7.09 13.25
C VAL A 33 9.71 -8.36 14.06
N HIS A 34 9.85 -8.26 15.37
CA HIS A 34 9.48 -9.38 16.23
C HIS A 34 7.97 -9.69 16.10
N ARG A 35 7.60 -10.97 16.06
CA ARG A 35 6.20 -11.47 16.16
C ARG A 35 5.35 -10.75 17.23
N ARG A 36 5.95 -10.42 18.38
CA ARG A 36 5.27 -9.70 19.48
C ARG A 36 4.83 -8.29 19.06
N THR A 37 5.67 -7.59 18.30
CA THR A 37 5.35 -6.29 17.71
C THR A 37 4.19 -6.41 16.73
N TRP A 38 4.24 -7.40 15.84
CA TRP A 38 3.15 -7.65 14.89
C TRP A 38 1.81 -7.94 15.58
N ASN A 39 1.81 -8.84 16.56
CA ASN A 39 0.62 -9.17 17.35
C ASN A 39 0.06 -7.92 18.06
N ARG A 40 0.92 -7.05 18.59
CA ARG A 40 0.49 -5.76 19.18
C ARG A 40 -0.19 -4.87 18.14
N TRP A 41 0.33 -4.80 16.91
CA TRP A 41 -0.31 -4.05 15.82
C TRP A 41 -1.67 -4.64 15.44
N GLU A 42 -1.79 -5.96 15.32
CA GLU A 42 -3.08 -6.63 15.03
C GLU A 42 -4.10 -6.53 16.17
N LYS A 43 -3.68 -6.33 17.41
CA LYS A 43 -4.61 -6.08 18.52
C LYS A 43 -5.03 -4.62 18.61
N SER A 44 -4.12 -3.69 18.33
CA SER A 44 -4.35 -2.26 18.55
C SER A 44 -4.79 -1.49 17.30
N GLY A 45 -4.60 -2.06 16.10
CA GLY A 45 -4.75 -1.36 14.81
C GLY A 45 -3.69 -0.30 14.54
N LYS A 46 -2.80 -0.04 15.52
CA LYS A 46 -1.78 1.02 15.46
C LYS A 46 -0.50 0.48 14.85
N ILE A 47 -0.49 0.40 13.52
CA ILE A 47 0.67 0.00 12.73
C ILE A 47 1.40 1.22 12.16
N LYS A 48 2.71 1.09 11.91
CA LYS A 48 3.48 2.14 11.22
C LYS A 48 2.91 2.37 9.82
N ARG A 49 2.84 3.64 9.39
CA ARG A 49 2.24 4.04 8.10
C ARG A 49 2.83 3.28 6.92
N HIS A 50 4.16 3.20 6.79
CA HIS A 50 4.81 2.52 5.65
C HIS A 50 4.47 1.03 5.58
N VAL A 51 4.38 0.33 6.72
CA VAL A 51 4.00 -1.09 6.76
C VAL A 51 2.57 -1.27 6.27
N ARG A 52 1.66 -0.38 6.67
CA ARG A 52 0.27 -0.39 6.20
C ARG A 52 0.17 -0.16 4.69
N GLU A 53 0.91 0.80 4.16
CA GLU A 53 0.89 1.07 2.71
C GLU A 53 1.50 -0.10 1.92
N MET A 54 2.57 -0.71 2.42
CA MET A 54 3.15 -1.91 1.79
C MET A 54 2.20 -3.11 1.83
N LEU A 55 1.48 -3.29 2.93
CA LEU A 55 0.43 -4.31 3.04
C LEU A 55 -0.71 -4.08 2.03
N LYS A 56 -1.15 -2.83 1.86
CA LYS A 56 -2.16 -2.48 0.84
C LYS A 56 -1.69 -2.83 -0.56
N ILE A 57 -0.46 -2.43 -0.89
CA ILE A 57 0.18 -2.76 -2.16
C ILE A 57 0.20 -4.28 -2.39
N LYS A 58 0.70 -5.04 -1.41
CA LYS A 58 0.76 -6.51 -1.48
C LYS A 58 -0.62 -7.16 -1.59
N ALA A 59 -1.63 -6.56 -0.97
CA ALA A 59 -3.02 -6.98 -1.05
C ALA A 59 -3.73 -6.53 -2.34
N GLY A 60 -3.00 -5.94 -3.30
CA GLY A 60 -3.56 -5.50 -4.58
C GLY A 60 -4.35 -4.19 -4.51
N TYR A 61 -4.35 -3.50 -3.36
CA TYR A 61 -4.92 -2.16 -3.28
C TYR A 61 -3.97 -1.17 -3.94
N LEU A 62 -4.29 -0.83 -5.19
CA LEU A 62 -3.66 0.30 -5.88
C LEU A 62 -4.26 1.61 -5.34
N PRO A 63 -3.45 2.65 -5.07
CA PRO A 63 -3.94 3.90 -4.52
C PRO A 63 -4.49 4.79 -5.63
N PHE A 64 -5.69 4.52 -6.17
CA PHE A 64 -6.35 5.46 -7.09
C PHE A 64 -7.85 5.57 -6.79
N SER A 65 -8.34 6.80 -6.66
CA SER A 65 -9.77 7.13 -6.49
C SER A 65 -10.61 6.81 -7.72
N ASP A 66 -9.97 6.66 -8.89
CA ASP A 66 -10.64 6.70 -10.20
C ASP A 66 -10.62 5.33 -10.91
N TRP A 67 -10.46 4.26 -10.14
CA TRP A 67 -10.29 2.91 -10.70
C TRP A 67 -11.57 2.33 -11.34
N HIS A 68 -12.72 2.97 -11.09
CA HIS A 68 -14.04 2.54 -11.59
C HIS A 68 -14.16 2.62 -13.12
N GLU A 69 -13.33 3.43 -13.79
CA GLU A 69 -13.31 3.55 -15.24
C GLU A 69 -12.41 2.51 -15.94
N PHE A 70 -11.69 1.69 -15.16
CA PHE A 70 -10.80 0.67 -15.71
C PHE A 70 -11.59 -0.59 -16.05
N ARG A 71 -11.16 -1.29 -17.11
CA ARG A 71 -11.85 -2.50 -17.61
C ARG A 71 -10.91 -3.68 -17.64
N PHE A 72 -11.39 -4.85 -17.22
CA PHE A 72 -10.68 -6.12 -17.42
C PHE A 72 -11.19 -6.80 -18.68
N ASN A 73 -10.33 -7.02 -19.66
CA ASN A 73 -10.58 -7.89 -20.80
C ASN A 73 -9.26 -8.50 -21.32
N ASP A 74 -9.34 -9.65 -21.99
CA ASP A 74 -8.18 -10.34 -22.60
C ASP A 74 -6.96 -10.54 -21.68
N GLY A 75 -7.22 -10.76 -20.38
CA GLY A 75 -6.16 -10.94 -19.37
C GLY A 75 -5.36 -9.68 -19.04
N MET A 76 -5.82 -8.51 -19.47
CA MET A 76 -5.20 -7.21 -19.22
C MET A 76 -6.15 -6.28 -18.46
N LEU A 77 -5.54 -5.31 -17.76
CA LEU A 77 -6.25 -4.19 -17.15
C LEU A 77 -6.13 -2.97 -18.06
N TRP A 78 -7.26 -2.49 -18.59
CA TRP A 78 -7.32 -1.35 -19.49
C TRP A 78 -7.62 -0.08 -18.72
N THR A 79 -6.79 0.92 -18.94
CA THR A 79 -7.00 2.29 -18.47
C THR A 79 -8.13 2.98 -19.27
N PRO A 80 -8.72 4.08 -18.76
CA PRO A 80 -9.72 4.85 -19.49
C PRO A 80 -9.20 5.41 -20.82
N GLN A 81 -7.88 5.63 -20.91
CA GLN A 81 -7.19 6.09 -22.11
C GLN A 81 -6.84 4.94 -23.09
N ASN A 82 -7.37 3.73 -22.86
CA ASN A 82 -7.12 2.52 -23.67
C ASN A 82 -5.65 2.05 -23.68
N TYR A 83 -4.87 2.33 -22.64
CA TYR A 83 -3.62 1.62 -22.40
C TYR A 83 -3.87 0.31 -21.66
N GLY A 84 -3.41 -0.81 -22.23
CA GLY A 84 -3.46 -2.13 -21.60
C GLY A 84 -2.27 -2.36 -20.68
N LEU A 85 -2.56 -2.74 -19.43
CA LEU A 85 -1.57 -3.11 -18.42
C LEU A 85 -1.61 -4.63 -18.26
N SER A 86 -0.52 -5.30 -18.62
CA SER A 86 -0.37 -6.73 -18.38
C SER A 86 -0.17 -7.00 -16.88
N PRO A 87 -0.42 -8.24 -16.41
CA PRO A 87 -0.18 -8.61 -15.01
C PRO A 87 1.22 -8.22 -14.52
N ASN A 88 2.26 -8.47 -15.32
CA ASN A 88 3.64 -8.10 -14.97
C ASN A 88 3.83 -6.58 -14.82
N VAL A 89 3.11 -5.78 -15.62
CA VAL A 89 3.13 -4.32 -15.48
C VAL A 89 2.44 -3.91 -14.19
N ILE A 90 1.29 -4.51 -13.86
CA ILE A 90 0.56 -4.26 -12.61
C ILE A 90 1.42 -4.61 -11.39
N GLU A 91 2.12 -5.74 -11.43
CA GLU A 91 3.02 -6.18 -10.36
C GLU A 91 4.23 -5.25 -10.17
N SER A 92 4.67 -4.58 -11.23
CA SER A 92 5.76 -3.61 -11.18
C SER A 92 5.31 -2.18 -10.85
N LEU A 93 4.00 -1.87 -10.91
CA LEU A 93 3.46 -0.54 -10.58
C LEU A 93 3.93 0.00 -9.23
N PRO A 94 3.98 -0.78 -8.13
CA PRO A 94 4.41 -0.23 -6.85
C PRO A 94 5.86 0.26 -6.86
N LEU A 95 6.75 -0.46 -7.56
CA LEU A 95 8.14 -0.07 -7.73
C LEU A 95 8.24 1.17 -8.63
N LEU A 96 7.53 1.19 -9.76
CA LEU A 96 7.52 2.32 -10.68
C LEU A 96 6.97 3.60 -10.02
N LEU A 97 5.92 3.48 -9.21
CA LEU A 97 5.35 4.59 -8.45
C LEU A 97 6.28 5.06 -7.32
N GLN A 98 7.00 4.16 -6.67
CA GLN A 98 8.02 4.51 -5.68
C GLN A 98 9.18 5.26 -6.35
N SER A 99 9.72 4.74 -7.46
CA SER A 99 10.76 5.39 -8.23
C SER A 99 10.33 6.77 -8.73
N ALA A 100 9.10 6.91 -9.27
CA ALA A 100 8.58 8.20 -9.72
C ALA A 100 8.42 9.21 -8.57
N ARG A 101 8.04 8.75 -7.37
CA ARG A 101 7.98 9.58 -6.16
C ARG A 101 9.36 10.00 -5.68
N ASP A 102 10.34 9.10 -5.74
CA ASP A 102 11.72 9.39 -5.35
C ASP A 102 12.37 10.37 -6.34
N THR A 103 12.08 10.24 -7.64
CA THR A 103 12.50 11.20 -8.66
C THR A 103 11.83 12.57 -8.48
N ASN A 104 10.51 12.62 -8.30
CA ASN A 104 9.80 13.89 -8.08
C ASN A 104 10.19 14.55 -6.75
N GLY A 105 10.39 13.77 -5.69
CA GLY A 105 10.85 14.28 -4.39
C GLY A 105 12.29 14.80 -4.46
N TYR A 106 13.15 14.17 -5.28
CA TYR A 106 14.50 14.67 -5.57
C TYR A 106 14.47 15.99 -6.34
N ASP A 107 13.61 16.10 -7.36
CA ASP A 107 13.47 17.34 -8.14
C ASP A 107 12.93 18.50 -7.31
N GLU A 108 11.98 18.24 -6.40
CA GLU A 108 11.50 19.25 -5.45
C GLU A 108 12.58 19.65 -4.43
N PHE A 109 13.35 18.69 -3.90
CA PHE A 109 14.48 18.97 -3.01
C PHE A 109 15.57 19.83 -3.70
N VAL A 110 15.91 19.52 -4.95
CA VAL A 110 16.88 20.29 -5.74
C VAL A 110 16.37 21.70 -6.03
N LYS A 111 15.08 21.87 -6.34
CA LYS A 111 14.45 23.18 -6.52
C LYS A 111 14.46 24.00 -5.22
N ALA A 112 14.14 23.38 -4.09
CA ALA A 112 14.13 24.04 -2.78
C ALA A 112 15.53 24.56 -2.41
N ARG A 113 16.59 23.78 -2.63
CA ARG A 113 17.97 24.21 -2.35
C ARG A 113 18.45 25.39 -3.20
N LYS A 114 17.99 25.51 -4.44
CA LYS A 114 18.37 26.63 -5.33
C LYS A 114 17.71 27.96 -4.93
N LEU A 115 16.62 27.93 -4.17
CA LEU A 115 15.94 29.13 -3.68
C LEU A 115 16.51 29.65 -2.35
N GLU A 116 17.28 28.82 -1.65
CA GLU A 116 18.02 29.19 -0.43
C GLU A 116 19.46 29.72 -0.73
N SER A 117 19.84 29.79 -2.00
CA SER A 117 21.13 30.28 -2.51
C SER A 117 20.99 31.68 -3.11
#